data_AF-U3L1V7-F1
#
_entry.id   AF-U3L1V7-F1
#
_cell.length_a   1.000
_cell.length_b   1.000
_cell.length_c   1.000
_cell.angle_alpha   90.00
_cell.angle_beta   90.00
_cell.angle_gamma   90.00
#
_symmetry.space_group_name_H-M   'P 1'
#
loop_
_entity.id
_entity.type
_entity.pdbx_description
1 polymer ?
#
loop_
_entity_poly.entity_id
_entity_poly.type
_entity_poly.pdbx_seq_one_letter_code
_entity_poly.pdbx_strand_id
1 'polypeptide(L)'
;VCGVNLDTYDPKLKISNASCTTNCLAPLAKVINDNFGIVEGLMTTVHATTATQKTVDGPSSKDWRGGRGVSSNIIPSSTGAAKAVGKVIPALNGKLTGCAFRVPTPDVSVVDLVVRIEKSATYQEIKDVIKKASETEYKGIIDYTEDSVVSTDFIGS
;
A
#
# COMPACT_ATOMS: atom_id res chain seq x y z
N VAL A 1 1.48 -0.87 -12.41
CA VAL A 1 1.48 -1.75 -11.23
C VAL A 1 1.10 -3.13 -11.71
N CYS A 2 1.93 -4.13 -11.43
CA CYS A 2 1.68 -5.50 -11.88
C CYS A 2 0.35 -6.02 -11.31
N GLY A 3 -0.40 -6.77 -12.12
CA GLY A 3 -1.74 -7.26 -11.76
C GLY A 3 -2.87 -6.23 -11.87
N VAL A 4 -2.57 -4.95 -12.05
CA VAL A 4 -3.60 -3.89 -12.04
C VAL A 4 -3.85 -3.27 -13.41
N ASN A 5 -2.80 -2.82 -14.11
CA ASN A 5 -2.95 -2.04 -15.35
C ASN A 5 -1.88 -2.34 -16.42
N LEU A 6 -1.31 -3.55 -16.43
CA LEU A 6 -0.26 -3.92 -17.39
C LEU A 6 -0.77 -3.95 -18.85
N ASP A 7 -2.06 -4.21 -19.03
CA ASP A 7 -2.79 -4.15 -20.30
C ASP A 7 -2.81 -2.75 -20.93
N THR A 8 -2.62 -1.69 -20.13
CA THR A 8 -2.55 -0.30 -20.59
C THR A 8 -1.14 0.14 -21.03
N TYR A 9 -0.18 -0.77 -21.07
CA TYR A 9 1.21 -0.46 -21.42
C TYR A 9 1.36 -0.04 -22.90
N ASP A 10 2.03 1.09 -23.11
CA ASP A 10 2.51 1.54 -24.43
C ASP A 10 4.04 1.56 -24.45
N PRO A 11 4.70 0.76 -25.32
CA PRO A 11 6.17 0.68 -25.40
C PRO A 11 6.85 1.98 -25.85
N LYS A 12 6.10 2.97 -26.35
CA LYS A 12 6.65 4.28 -26.73
C LYS A 12 6.83 5.21 -25.53
N LEU A 13 6.22 4.91 -24.38
CA LEU A 13 6.24 5.77 -23.21
C LEU A 13 7.36 5.41 -22.24
N LYS A 14 7.92 6.42 -21.58
CA LYS A 14 8.75 6.22 -20.38
C LYS A 14 7.83 5.82 -19.23
N ILE A 15 8.11 4.68 -18.61
CA ILE A 15 7.26 4.11 -17.56
C ILE A 15 7.84 4.29 -16.15
N SER A 16 6.96 4.28 -15.16
CA SER A 16 7.30 4.20 -13.74
C SER A 16 6.57 3.01 -13.13
N ASN A 17 7.25 2.24 -12.28
CA ASN A 17 6.60 1.15 -11.54
C ASN A 17 5.86 1.62 -10.28
N ALA A 18 5.56 2.91 -10.16
CA ALA A 18 5.03 3.53 -8.95
C ALA A 18 5.95 3.30 -7.73
N SER A 19 5.38 3.16 -6.53
CA SER A 19 6.11 2.90 -5.27
C SER A 19 5.75 1.55 -4.67
N CYS A 20 6.54 1.08 -3.71
CA CYS A 20 6.24 -0.14 -2.93
C CYS A 20 4.83 -0.08 -2.30
N THR A 21 4.47 1.03 -1.64
CA THR A 21 3.14 1.20 -1.04
C THR A 21 2.03 1.17 -2.08
N THR A 22 2.21 1.75 -3.28
CA THR A 22 1.19 1.66 -4.34
C THR A 22 1.07 0.24 -4.90
N ASN A 23 2.18 -0.51 -5.02
CA ASN A 23 2.13 -1.91 -5.46
C ASN A 23 1.48 -2.83 -4.41
N CYS A 24 1.58 -2.51 -3.11
CA CYS A 24 0.84 -3.22 -2.06
C CYS A 24 -0.66 -2.85 -2.08
N LEU A 25 -0.99 -1.55 -2.12
CA LEU A 25 -2.37 -1.09 -1.98
C LEU A 25 -3.23 -1.34 -3.23
N ALA A 26 -2.70 -1.13 -4.44
CA ALA A 26 -3.53 -1.13 -5.65
C ALA A 26 -4.15 -2.50 -5.99
N PRO A 27 -3.43 -3.64 -5.95
CA PRO A 27 -4.03 -4.95 -6.18
C PRO A 27 -5.15 -5.25 -5.17
N LEU A 28 -4.90 -5.00 -3.88
CA LEU A 28 -5.90 -5.19 -2.82
C LEU A 28 -7.15 -4.31 -3.05
N ALA A 29 -6.95 -3.02 -3.33
CA ALA A 29 -8.04 -2.09 -3.60
C ALA A 29 -8.84 -2.48 -4.86
N LYS A 30 -8.19 -3.04 -5.89
CA LYS A 30 -8.86 -3.52 -7.10
C LYS A 30 -9.77 -4.69 -6.79
N VAL A 31 -9.29 -5.72 -6.08
CA VAL A 31 -10.11 -6.88 -5.70
C VAL A 31 -11.34 -6.44 -4.88
N ILE A 32 -11.15 -5.59 -3.89
CA ILE A 32 -12.26 -5.09 -3.06
C ILE A 32 -13.24 -4.25 -3.88
N ASN A 33 -12.75 -3.36 -4.74
CA ASN A 33 -13.61 -2.52 -5.57
C ASN A 33 -14.42 -3.33 -6.59
N ASP A 34 -13.81 -4.30 -7.26
CA ASP A 34 -14.48 -5.07 -8.31
C ASP A 34 -15.58 -5.97 -7.74
N ASN A 35 -15.44 -6.44 -6.49
CA ASN A 35 -16.43 -7.29 -5.82
C ASN A 35 -17.50 -6.47 -5.07
N PHE A 36 -17.07 -5.49 -4.26
CA PHE A 36 -17.94 -4.82 -3.29
C PHE A 36 -18.18 -3.33 -3.57
N GLY A 37 -17.40 -2.73 -4.48
CA GLY A 37 -17.43 -1.30 -4.77
C GLY A 37 -16.85 -0.47 -3.63
N ILE A 38 -15.77 0.28 -3.87
CA ILE A 38 -15.25 1.23 -2.88
C ILE A 38 -15.93 2.59 -3.10
N VAL A 39 -16.59 3.10 -2.07
CA VAL A 39 -17.17 4.45 -2.08
C VAL A 39 -16.11 5.49 -1.74
N GLU A 40 -15.40 5.27 -0.64
CA GLU A 40 -14.29 6.09 -0.16
C GLU A 40 -13.38 5.26 0.75
N GLY A 41 -12.13 5.69 0.93
CA GLY A 41 -11.21 5.03 1.85
C GLY A 41 -10.00 5.87 2.24
N LEU A 42 -9.47 5.54 3.39
CA LEU A 42 -8.25 6.11 3.94
C LEU A 42 -7.24 4.99 4.18
N MET A 43 -6.01 5.25 3.77
CA MET A 43 -4.89 4.34 4.01
C MET A 43 -3.87 4.98 4.95
N THR A 44 -3.39 4.17 5.88
CA THR A 44 -2.15 4.45 6.61
C THR A 44 -1.16 3.36 6.26
N THR A 45 0.10 3.72 5.98
CA THR A 45 1.17 2.71 5.94
C THR A 45 2.09 2.87 7.14
N VAL A 46 2.23 1.80 7.93
CA VAL A 46 3.29 1.71 8.94
C VAL A 46 4.51 1.17 8.21
N HIS A 47 5.46 2.07 7.96
CA HIS A 47 6.49 1.87 6.95
C HIS A 47 7.87 1.83 7.61
N ALA A 48 8.69 0.86 7.16
CA ALA A 48 10.06 0.72 7.62
C ALA A 48 10.89 1.98 7.39
N THR A 49 11.98 2.06 8.14
CA THR A 49 13.06 3.01 7.92
C THR A 49 13.64 2.83 6.51
N THR A 50 13.99 3.94 5.87
CA THR A 50 14.63 3.95 4.55
C THR A 50 15.87 4.84 4.56
N ALA A 51 16.73 4.69 3.56
CA ALA A 51 18.00 5.43 3.44
C ALA A 51 17.87 6.97 3.41
N THR A 52 16.69 7.53 3.18
CA THR A 52 16.48 8.99 3.19
C THR A 52 16.42 9.58 4.60
N GLN A 53 16.16 8.76 5.62
CA GLN A 53 16.04 9.17 7.02
C GLN A 53 17.43 9.34 7.66
N LYS A 54 17.47 9.81 8.91
CA LYS A 54 18.70 10.16 9.63
C LYS A 54 18.87 9.27 10.86
N THR A 55 20.10 8.85 11.15
CA THR A 55 20.42 8.03 12.33
C THR A 55 20.18 8.81 13.62
N VAL A 56 20.56 10.10 13.63
CA VAL A 56 20.29 11.09 14.68
C VAL A 56 19.61 12.31 14.06
N ASP A 57 19.13 13.24 14.88
CA ASP A 57 18.53 14.48 14.41
C ASP A 57 19.49 15.24 13.47
N GLY A 58 19.03 15.57 12.26
CA GLY A 58 19.83 16.23 11.24
C GLY A 58 19.00 16.99 10.20
N PRO A 59 19.66 17.77 9.32
CA PRO A 59 18.97 18.60 8.35
C PRO A 59 18.12 17.80 7.36
N SER A 60 16.88 18.22 7.18
CA SER A 60 15.97 17.76 6.13
C SER A 60 15.08 18.92 5.68
N SER A 61 15.54 19.67 4.68
CA SER A 61 14.93 20.95 4.27
C SER A 61 13.52 20.82 3.68
N LYS A 62 13.18 19.65 3.12
CA LYS A 62 11.88 19.39 2.49
C LYS A 62 10.92 18.59 3.36
N ASP A 63 11.41 17.96 4.43
CA ASP A 63 10.61 17.17 5.37
C ASP A 63 11.24 17.24 6.76
N TRP A 64 10.81 18.20 7.57
CA TRP A 64 11.38 18.45 8.89
C TRP A 64 11.25 17.24 9.82
N ARG A 65 10.16 16.47 9.70
CA ARG A 65 9.93 15.28 10.53
C ARG A 65 10.88 14.16 10.12
N GLY A 66 11.11 13.97 8.82
CA GLY A 66 12.08 13.01 8.28
C GLY A 66 13.54 13.27 8.65
N GLY A 67 13.86 14.46 9.17
CA GLY A 67 15.18 14.80 9.70
C GLY A 67 15.43 14.31 11.13
N ARG A 68 14.39 13.86 11.85
CA ARG A 68 14.54 13.35 13.22
C ARG A 68 15.15 11.95 13.24
N GLY A 69 15.88 11.62 14.31
CA GLY A 69 16.55 10.34 14.50
C GLY A 69 15.59 9.16 14.40
N VAL A 70 15.79 8.31 13.41
CA VAL A 70 14.79 7.32 13.02
C VAL A 70 14.60 6.19 14.03
N SER A 71 15.65 5.82 14.75
CA SER A 71 15.60 4.72 15.72
C SER A 71 14.85 5.06 17.01
N SER A 72 14.48 6.33 17.21
CA SER A 72 13.87 6.81 18.46
C SER A 72 12.50 7.46 18.26
N ASN A 73 11.96 7.46 17.03
CA ASN A 73 10.73 8.18 16.71
C ASN A 73 9.78 7.33 15.87
N ILE A 74 8.49 7.50 16.12
CA ILE A 74 7.44 7.23 15.14
C ILE A 74 7.25 8.53 14.36
N ILE A 75 7.62 8.55 13.08
CA ILE A 75 7.69 9.78 12.28
C ILE A 75 6.51 9.82 11.30
N PRO A 76 5.49 10.66 11.52
CA PRO A 76 4.41 10.79 10.56
C PRO A 76 4.91 11.48 9.28
N SER A 77 4.52 10.95 8.13
CA SER A 77 4.95 11.41 6.81
C SER A 77 3.75 11.44 5.85
N SER A 78 3.74 12.40 4.94
CA SER A 78 2.78 12.44 3.83
C SER A 78 3.21 11.48 2.73
N THR A 79 2.27 10.79 2.08
CA THR A 79 2.57 9.94 0.92
C THR A 79 1.58 10.18 -0.21
N GLY A 80 2.08 10.17 -1.45
CA GLY A 80 1.25 10.20 -2.65
C GLY A 80 0.72 8.82 -3.06
N ALA A 81 1.10 7.75 -2.36
CA ALA A 81 0.86 6.38 -2.80
C ALA A 81 -0.64 6.03 -2.92
N ALA A 82 -1.45 6.45 -1.94
CA ALA A 82 -2.91 6.28 -1.97
C ALA A 82 -3.54 7.00 -3.17
N LYS A 83 -3.13 8.27 -3.41
CA LYS A 83 -3.61 9.05 -4.56
C LYS A 83 -3.15 8.44 -5.90
N ALA A 84 -1.98 7.81 -5.93
CA ALA A 84 -1.46 7.13 -7.12
C ALA A 84 -2.29 5.90 -7.51
N VAL A 85 -3.01 5.28 -6.56
CA VAL A 85 -3.99 4.21 -6.88
C VAL A 85 -5.04 4.71 -7.86
N GLY A 86 -5.53 5.94 -7.69
CA GLY A 86 -6.48 6.56 -8.63
C GLY A 86 -5.95 6.74 -10.04
N LYS A 87 -4.62 6.73 -10.24
CA LYS A 87 -4.01 6.80 -11.58
C LYS A 87 -3.94 5.43 -12.25
N VAL A 88 -3.71 4.37 -11.48
CA VAL A 88 -3.63 3.00 -12.01
C VAL A 88 -4.98 2.29 -12.03
N ILE A 89 -5.95 2.76 -11.23
CA ILE A 89 -7.34 2.31 -11.20
C ILE A 89 -8.22 3.57 -11.32
N PRO A 90 -8.54 4.03 -12.54
CA PRO A 90 -9.28 5.27 -12.74
C PRO A 90 -10.63 5.33 -12.01
N ALA A 91 -11.30 4.20 -11.80
CA ALA A 91 -12.56 4.11 -11.04
C ALA A 91 -12.42 4.47 -9.54
N LEU A 92 -11.19 4.48 -9.01
CA LEU A 92 -10.85 4.86 -7.64
C LEU A 92 -10.25 6.28 -7.54
N ASN A 93 -10.18 7.02 -8.65
CA ASN A 93 -9.65 8.36 -8.64
C ASN A 93 -10.48 9.29 -7.74
N GLY A 94 -9.80 9.98 -6.81
CA GLY A 94 -10.43 10.85 -5.82
C GLY A 94 -11.07 10.11 -4.63
N LYS A 95 -11.14 8.77 -4.63
CA LYS A 95 -11.77 7.99 -3.56
C LYS A 95 -10.80 7.54 -2.46
N LEU A 96 -9.51 7.46 -2.77
CA LEU A 96 -8.47 6.98 -1.85
C LEU A 96 -7.40 8.05 -1.61
N THR A 97 -7.12 8.30 -0.33
CA THR A 97 -5.98 9.11 0.12
C THR A 97 -5.39 8.51 1.40
N GLY A 98 -4.28 9.03 1.89
CA GLY A 98 -3.63 8.43 3.06
C GLY A 98 -2.39 9.15 3.55
N CYS A 99 -1.82 8.59 4.61
CA CYS A 99 -0.57 9.03 5.22
C CYS A 99 0.33 7.82 5.56
N ALA A 100 1.48 8.10 6.16
CA ALA A 100 2.43 7.08 6.60
C ALA A 100 2.95 7.39 8.00
N PHE A 101 3.34 6.35 8.72
CA PHE A 101 4.18 6.45 9.91
C PHE A 101 5.45 5.67 9.66
N ARG A 102 6.60 6.34 9.69
CA ARG A 102 7.89 5.66 9.66
C ARG A 102 8.25 5.16 11.04
N VAL A 103 8.58 3.88 11.15
CA VAL A 103 8.87 3.21 12.42
C VAL A 103 10.28 2.61 12.45
N PRO A 104 10.85 2.33 13.65
CA PRO A 104 12.20 1.78 13.82
C PRO A 104 12.38 0.32 13.39
N THR A 105 11.90 -0.07 12.22
CA THR A 105 12.17 -1.38 11.59
C THR A 105 13.06 -1.20 10.36
N PRO A 106 14.00 -2.13 10.09
CA PRO A 106 14.96 -1.99 8.99
C PRO A 106 14.34 -2.30 7.62
N ASP A 107 13.31 -3.15 7.59
CA ASP A 107 12.57 -3.54 6.39
C ASP A 107 11.16 -4.01 6.77
N VAL A 108 10.36 -4.31 5.75
CA VAL A 108 8.95 -4.69 5.79
C VAL A 108 8.04 -3.57 6.29
N SER A 109 6.97 -3.36 5.56
CA SER A 109 5.96 -2.35 5.84
C SER A 109 4.58 -2.96 5.73
N VAL A 110 3.60 -2.37 6.39
CA VAL A 110 2.21 -2.81 6.33
C VAL A 110 1.32 -1.67 5.86
N VAL A 111 0.30 -2.02 5.08
CA VAL A 111 -0.79 -1.14 4.69
C VAL A 111 -1.98 -1.44 5.60
N ASP A 112 -2.46 -0.41 6.27
CA ASP A 112 -3.75 -0.37 6.95
C ASP A 112 -4.73 0.38 6.05
N LEU A 113 -5.76 -0.32 5.57
CA LEU A 113 -6.76 0.20 4.64
C LEU A 113 -8.14 0.17 5.28
N VAL A 114 -8.71 1.35 5.51
CA VAL A 114 -10.09 1.51 5.97
C VAL A 114 -10.93 2.02 4.81
N VAL A 115 -11.92 1.24 4.39
CA VAL A 115 -12.79 1.57 3.25
C VAL A 115 -14.25 1.42 3.63
N ARG A 116 -15.09 2.29 3.04
CA ARG A 116 -16.54 2.10 3.02
C ARG A 116 -16.93 1.46 1.71
N ILE A 117 -17.52 0.27 1.79
CA ILE A 117 -17.98 -0.51 0.64
C ILE A 117 -19.43 -0.19 0.30
N GLU A 118 -19.78 -0.31 -0.99
CA GLU A 118 -21.12 -0.06 -1.51
C GLU A 118 -22.04 -1.26 -1.27
N LYS A 119 -21.57 -2.46 -1.60
CA LYS A 119 -22.27 -3.72 -1.32
C LYS A 119 -21.85 -4.21 0.06
N SER A 120 -22.84 -4.49 0.92
CA SER A 120 -22.57 -5.11 2.21
C SER A 120 -21.88 -6.47 2.04
N ALA A 121 -20.87 -6.71 2.86
CA ALA A 121 -20.16 -7.98 2.92
C ALA A 121 -19.78 -8.27 4.37
N THR A 122 -19.85 -9.53 4.74
CA THR A 122 -19.27 -10.07 5.96
C THR A 122 -17.75 -10.13 5.83
N TYR A 123 -17.05 -10.19 6.97
CA TYR A 123 -15.61 -10.35 6.94
C TYR A 123 -15.16 -11.66 6.28
N GLN A 124 -15.95 -12.73 6.42
CA GLN A 124 -15.65 -14.01 5.76
C GLN A 124 -15.75 -13.89 4.23
N GLU A 125 -16.78 -13.21 3.70
CA GLU A 125 -16.88 -12.98 2.25
C GLU A 125 -15.69 -12.15 1.72
N ILE A 126 -15.22 -11.17 2.49
CA ILE A 126 -14.02 -10.39 2.14
C ILE A 126 -12.79 -11.31 2.10
N LYS A 127 -12.59 -12.15 3.13
CA LYS A 127 -11.49 -13.12 3.15
C LYS A 127 -11.53 -14.06 1.95
N ASP A 128 -12.70 -14.60 1.62
CA ASP A 128 -12.88 -15.57 0.55
C ASP A 128 -12.53 -14.97 -0.83
N VAL A 129 -12.91 -13.72 -1.10
CA VAL A 129 -12.55 -13.08 -2.38
C VAL A 129 -11.05 -12.76 -2.47
N ILE A 130 -10.41 -12.33 -1.37
CA ILE A 130 -8.97 -12.08 -1.36
C ILE A 130 -8.21 -13.39 -1.56
N LYS A 131 -8.60 -14.46 -0.84
CA LYS A 131 -7.99 -15.79 -0.99
C LYS A 131 -8.13 -16.33 -2.41
N LYS A 132 -9.33 -16.22 -2.99
CA LYS A 132 -9.57 -16.64 -4.38
C LYS A 132 -8.70 -15.83 -5.34
N ALA A 133 -8.60 -14.52 -5.16
CA ALA A 133 -7.76 -13.65 -5.97
C ALA A 133 -6.28 -14.04 -5.90
N SER A 134 -5.74 -14.31 -4.70
CA SER A 134 -4.34 -14.76 -4.51
C SER A 134 -4.05 -16.12 -5.15
N GLU A 135 -5.03 -17.01 -5.22
CA GLU A 135 -4.87 -18.35 -5.81
C GLU A 135 -5.05 -18.36 -7.35
N THR A 136 -5.59 -17.27 -7.92
CA THR A 136 -5.98 -17.19 -9.34
C THR A 136 -5.35 -15.98 -10.06
N GLU A 137 -6.12 -14.93 -10.32
CA GLU A 137 -5.74 -13.79 -11.16
C GLU A 137 -4.58 -12.95 -10.60
N TYR A 138 -4.34 -12.97 -9.28
CA TYR A 138 -3.23 -12.29 -8.62
C TYR A 138 -2.18 -13.26 -8.06
N LYS A 139 -2.13 -14.50 -8.56
CA LYS A 139 -1.13 -15.47 -8.12
C LYS A 139 0.30 -14.95 -8.33
N GLY A 140 1.08 -14.92 -7.25
CA GLY A 140 2.45 -14.36 -7.24
C GLY A 140 2.51 -12.83 -7.15
N ILE A 141 1.37 -12.17 -6.89
CA ILE A 141 1.27 -10.72 -6.66
C ILE A 141 0.59 -10.44 -5.32
N ILE A 142 -0.49 -11.16 -5.01
CA ILE A 142 -1.16 -11.14 -3.72
C ILE A 142 -0.98 -12.52 -3.10
N ASP A 143 -0.52 -12.54 -1.85
CA ASP A 143 -0.54 -13.72 -0.99
C ASP A 143 -1.63 -13.56 0.10
N TYR A 144 -2.11 -14.69 0.61
CA TYR A 144 -3.13 -14.75 1.65
C TYR A 144 -2.66 -15.68 2.77
N THR A 145 -2.83 -15.24 4.02
CA THR A 145 -2.49 -16.03 5.22
C THR A 145 -3.50 -15.82 6.34
N GLU A 146 -3.67 -16.83 7.18
CA GLU A 146 -4.43 -16.78 8.44
C GLU A 146 -3.54 -17.06 9.66
N ASP A 147 -2.22 -17.17 9.46
CA ASP A 147 -1.26 -17.38 10.52
C ASP A 147 -1.06 -16.11 11.36
N SER A 148 -0.58 -16.28 12.59
CA SER A 148 -0.24 -15.17 13.48
C SER A 148 1.13 -14.57 13.14
N VAL A 149 1.21 -13.95 11.96
CA VAL A 149 2.43 -13.38 11.38
C VAL A 149 2.83 -12.03 11.98
N VAL A 150 4.13 -11.73 11.92
CA VAL A 150 4.72 -10.42 12.22
C VAL A 150 5.60 -9.95 11.04
N SER A 151 6.10 -8.71 11.09
CA SER A 151 6.82 -8.12 9.96
C SER A 151 8.03 -8.94 9.49
N THR A 152 8.76 -9.58 10.40
CA THR A 152 9.96 -10.36 10.04
C THR A 152 9.66 -11.60 9.21
N ASP A 153 8.43 -12.10 9.24
CA ASP A 153 8.01 -13.27 8.46
C ASP A 153 7.90 -12.97 6.95
N PHE A 154 7.89 -11.69 6.58
CA PHE A 154 7.78 -11.21 5.19
C PHE A 154 9.09 -10.65 4.63
N ILE A 155 10.22 -10.85 5.31
CA ILE A 155 11.53 -10.43 4.77
C ILE A 155 11.85 -11.29 3.53
N GLY A 156 12.02 -10.63 2.38
CA GLY A 156 12.30 -11.29 1.10
C GLY A 156 11.05 -11.73 0.31
N SER A 157 9.86 -11.34 0.79
CA SER A 157 8.59 -11.49 0.06
C SER A 157 8.39 -10.43 -1.01
#